data_AF-A0A7H1RXC4-F1
#
_entry.id   AF-A0A7H1RXC4-F1
#
_cell.length_a   1.000
_cell.length_b   1.000
_cell.length_c   1.000
_cell.angle_alpha   90.00
_cell.angle_beta   90.00
_cell.angle_gamma   90.00
#
_symmetry.space_group_name_H-M   'P 1'
#
loop_
_entity.id
_entity.type
_entity.pdbx_description
1 polymer ?
#
loop_
_entity_poly.entity_id
_entity_poly.type
_entity_poly.pdbx_seq_one_letter_code
_entity_poly.pdbx_strand_id
1 'polypeptide(L)'
;MAGKRGENCVDPSTAWCCIPFFGDFDVYRANVVGRGHLPLDWNWNDGEVEEKEAYMVTIESDKLRQQDEQLMTKAKQFIMASYRELGKSEQEMRRRLNEIRWEVEQTGTYRHTYEELSYGAKMAWRHSNRCIGRLFWQSLHVIDAREAVTVAGRHVTGDWTWLIPPLSPATTHIFHRTYDNTTMLPNFFYQDRPYERQRGEEQ
;
A
#
# COMPACT_ATOMS: atom_id res chain seq x y z
N MET A 1 68.41 29.54 -7.88
CA MET A 1 68.63 28.76 -6.63
C MET A 1 67.27 28.31 -6.10
N ALA A 2 67.25 27.12 -5.49
CA ALA A 2 66.12 26.33 -4.93
C ALA A 2 64.98 27.15 -4.28
N GLY A 3 63.68 26.80 -4.44
CA GLY A 3 62.98 25.62 -3.89
C GLY A 3 62.11 26.11 -2.69
N LYS A 4 60.86 25.71 -2.40
CA LYS A 4 60.04 24.53 -2.69
C LYS A 4 58.54 24.82 -2.37
N ARG A 5 57.68 24.14 -3.14
CA ARG A 5 56.42 23.42 -2.79
C ARG A 5 55.17 24.17 -2.31
N GLY A 6 54.09 23.92 -3.08
CA GLY A 6 52.68 24.15 -2.78
C GLY A 6 51.82 23.70 -3.98
N GLU A 7 51.79 22.38 -4.21
CA GLU A 7 50.89 21.61 -5.12
C GLU A 7 49.40 21.92 -4.82
N ASN A 8 48.39 21.70 -5.65
CA ASN A 8 48.16 21.39 -7.07
C ASN A 8 46.65 21.65 -7.28
N CYS A 9 46.25 22.17 -8.44
CA CYS A 9 44.86 22.09 -8.91
C CYS A 9 44.66 20.77 -9.67
N VAL A 10 43.44 20.22 -9.68
CA VAL A 10 42.65 19.68 -10.82
C VAL A 10 41.70 18.52 -10.38
N ASP A 11 40.40 18.84 -10.47
CA ASP A 11 39.17 18.09 -10.86
C ASP A 11 38.82 16.64 -10.43
N PRO A 12 37.52 16.33 -10.23
CA PRO A 12 37.01 15.06 -9.72
C PRO A 12 36.69 14.08 -10.85
N SER A 13 37.56 13.09 -11.05
CA SER A 13 37.18 11.84 -11.69
C SER A 13 38.15 10.75 -11.24
N THR A 14 37.64 9.52 -11.05
CA THR A 14 38.38 8.28 -10.73
C THR A 14 38.42 7.90 -9.24
N ALA A 15 37.45 7.08 -8.82
CA ALA A 15 37.68 6.06 -7.79
C ALA A 15 37.01 4.76 -8.25
N TRP A 16 37.78 3.99 -9.01
CA TRP A 16 37.53 2.60 -9.34
C TRP A 16 37.85 1.77 -8.09
N CYS A 17 36.91 0.98 -7.60
CA CYS A 17 37.20 -0.06 -6.62
C CYS A 17 37.21 -1.41 -7.34
N CYS A 18 38.42 -1.94 -7.53
CA CYS A 18 38.70 -3.28 -8.03
C CYS A 18 38.27 -4.34 -7.00
N ILE A 19 37.55 -5.37 -7.42
CA ILE A 19 37.51 -6.67 -6.72
C ILE A 19 37.75 -7.77 -7.79
N PRO A 20 38.67 -8.72 -7.54
CA PRO A 20 39.22 -9.58 -8.59
C PRO A 20 38.36 -10.83 -8.88
N PHE A 21 38.44 -11.23 -10.15
CA PHE A 21 37.98 -12.50 -10.74
C PHE A 21 38.78 -13.69 -10.19
N PHE A 22 38.14 -14.84 -9.90
CA PHE A 22 38.68 -16.19 -10.15
C PHE A 22 37.61 -17.28 -9.90
N GLY A 23 37.38 -18.16 -10.88
CA GLY A 23 36.87 -19.51 -10.68
C GLY A 23 35.70 -19.96 -11.57
N ASP A 24 36.02 -20.63 -12.67
CA ASP A 24 35.09 -21.43 -13.48
C ASP A 24 34.55 -22.65 -12.71
N PHE A 25 33.24 -22.88 -12.74
CA PHE A 25 32.64 -24.22 -12.68
C PHE A 25 31.26 -24.22 -13.33
N ASP A 26 31.05 -25.17 -14.23
CA ASP A 26 29.92 -25.28 -15.14
C ASP A 26 28.76 -26.10 -14.53
N VAL A 27 27.53 -25.75 -14.94
CA VAL A 27 26.26 -26.51 -14.86
C VAL A 27 25.54 -26.67 -13.49
N TYR A 28 24.43 -25.95 -13.28
CA TYR A 28 23.06 -26.51 -13.26
C TYR A 28 21.98 -25.41 -13.20
N ARG A 29 21.00 -25.57 -14.09
CA ARG A 29 19.81 -24.76 -14.34
C ARG A 29 18.91 -24.61 -13.10
N ALA A 30 18.59 -23.38 -12.71
CA ALA A 30 17.35 -23.07 -12.03
C ALA A 30 16.80 -21.74 -12.56
N ASN A 31 15.65 -21.83 -13.23
CA ASN A 31 14.82 -20.69 -13.59
C ASN A 31 14.61 -19.79 -12.37
N VAL A 32 15.15 -18.58 -12.40
CA VAL A 32 14.56 -17.46 -11.65
C VAL A 32 14.44 -16.33 -12.66
N VAL A 33 13.22 -16.23 -13.20
CA VAL A 33 12.77 -15.17 -14.09
C VAL A 33 13.08 -13.82 -13.46
N GLY A 34 13.78 -12.99 -14.24
CA GLY A 34 14.05 -11.56 -14.09
C GLY A 34 13.80 -10.92 -12.73
N ARG A 35 14.86 -10.70 -11.95
CA ARG A 35 14.94 -9.47 -11.16
C ARG A 35 15.25 -8.35 -12.15
N GLY A 36 14.33 -7.40 -12.30
CA GLY A 36 14.58 -6.14 -12.98
C GLY A 36 15.71 -5.37 -12.29
N HIS A 37 16.94 -5.66 -12.68
CA HIS A 37 18.03 -4.72 -12.61
C HIS A 37 18.11 -4.12 -14.01
N LEU A 38 18.07 -2.79 -14.12
CA LEU A 38 18.54 -2.13 -15.34
C LEU A 38 19.93 -2.72 -15.66
N PRO A 39 20.21 -3.12 -16.92
CA PRO A 39 21.57 -3.35 -17.33
C PRO A 39 22.40 -2.12 -16.92
N LEU A 40 23.54 -2.33 -16.26
CA LEU A 40 24.34 -1.26 -15.63
C LEU A 40 24.87 -0.21 -16.64
N ASP A 41 24.61 -0.43 -17.92
CA ASP A 41 25.03 0.32 -19.10
C ASP A 41 23.87 0.92 -19.92
N TRP A 42 22.61 0.76 -19.50
CA TRP A 42 21.45 1.25 -20.27
C TRP A 42 21.16 2.74 -20.07
N ASN A 43 21.17 3.50 -21.16
CA ASN A 43 20.80 4.92 -21.19
C ASN A 43 19.35 5.09 -21.68
N TRP A 44 18.47 5.61 -20.83
CA TRP A 44 17.03 5.81 -21.10
C TRP A 44 16.76 6.66 -22.36
N ASN A 45 17.72 7.50 -22.76
CA ASN A 45 17.58 8.35 -23.95
C ASN A 45 17.91 7.64 -25.27
N ASP A 46 18.55 6.47 -25.25
CA ASP A 46 19.12 5.83 -26.44
C ASP A 46 18.31 4.64 -26.96
N GLY A 47 17.35 4.12 -26.16
CA GLY A 47 16.51 2.97 -26.55
C GLY A 47 15.46 3.29 -27.61
N GLU A 48 15.15 2.29 -28.46
CA GLU A 48 14.03 2.35 -29.39
C GLU A 48 12.68 2.37 -28.64
N VAL A 49 11.64 2.93 -29.25
CA VAL A 49 10.32 3.12 -28.60
C VAL A 49 9.74 1.79 -28.08
N GLU A 50 9.93 0.69 -28.82
CA GLU A 50 9.42 -0.63 -28.46
C GLU A 50 10.10 -1.22 -27.20
N GLU A 51 11.39 -0.96 -27.00
CA GLU A 51 12.12 -1.45 -25.83
C GLU A 51 11.71 -0.71 -24.54
N LYS A 52 11.38 0.60 -24.66
CA LYS A 52 10.86 1.40 -23.55
C LYS A 52 9.47 0.98 -23.14
N GLU A 53 8.60 0.71 -24.12
CA GLU A 53 7.24 0.19 -23.87
C GLU A 53 7.30 -1.18 -23.18
N ALA A 54 8.13 -2.11 -23.66
CA ALA A 54 8.29 -3.42 -23.03
C ALA A 54 8.78 -3.33 -21.57
N TYR A 55 9.71 -2.41 -21.28
CA TYR A 55 10.21 -2.19 -19.93
C TYR A 55 9.15 -1.59 -19.00
N MET A 56 8.39 -0.59 -19.47
CA MET A 56 7.30 0.02 -18.71
C MET A 56 6.17 -0.98 -18.40
N VAL A 57 5.77 -1.79 -19.38
CA VAL A 57 4.81 -2.89 -19.21
C VAL A 57 5.29 -3.88 -18.15
N THR A 58 6.60 -4.19 -18.14
CA THR A 58 7.19 -5.08 -17.13
C THR A 58 7.12 -4.47 -15.73
N ILE A 59 7.49 -3.19 -15.56
CA ILE A 59 7.40 -2.49 -14.27
C ILE A 59 5.96 -2.45 -13.73
N GLU A 60 4.98 -2.12 -14.59
CA GLU A 60 3.57 -2.08 -14.18
C GLU A 60 3.07 -3.46 -13.76
N SER A 61 3.48 -4.51 -14.47
CA SER A 61 3.16 -5.89 -14.11
C SER A 61 3.78 -6.31 -12.78
N ASP A 62 5.02 -5.91 -12.49
CA ASP A 62 5.72 -6.20 -11.23
C ASP A 62 5.04 -5.49 -10.05
N LYS A 63 4.62 -4.24 -10.26
CA LYS A 63 3.94 -3.43 -9.25
C LYS A 63 2.58 -4.01 -8.88
N LEU A 64 1.81 -4.48 -9.87
CA LEU A 64 0.54 -5.16 -9.64
C LEU A 64 0.74 -6.46 -8.85
N ARG A 65 1.72 -7.29 -9.22
CA ARG A 65 2.05 -8.52 -8.49
C ARG A 65 2.45 -8.25 -7.05
N GLN A 66 3.24 -7.19 -6.81
CA GLN A 66 3.63 -6.79 -5.45
C GLN A 66 2.43 -6.34 -4.62
N GLN A 67 1.45 -5.66 -5.23
CA GLN A 67 0.23 -5.24 -4.57
C GLN A 67 -0.65 -6.43 -4.18
N ASP A 68 -0.76 -7.44 -5.04
CA ASP A 68 -1.52 -8.66 -4.78
C ASP A 68 -0.91 -9.51 -3.65
N GLU A 69 0.43 -9.60 -3.61
CA GLU A 69 1.14 -10.30 -2.52
C GLU A 69 0.93 -9.60 -1.17
N GLN A 70 0.99 -8.26 -1.16
CA GLN A 70 0.70 -7.47 0.05
C GLN A 70 -0.75 -7.64 0.50
N LEU A 71 -1.69 -7.62 -0.45
CA LEU A 71 -3.11 -7.88 -0.19
C LEU A 71 -3.28 -9.25 0.48
N MET A 72 -2.76 -10.29 -0.15
CA MET A 72 -2.92 -11.66 0.33
C MET A 72 -2.30 -11.87 1.71
N THR A 73 -1.15 -11.24 1.97
CA THR A 73 -0.49 -11.27 3.28
C THR A 73 -1.37 -10.67 4.37
N LYS A 74 -1.95 -9.48 4.11
CA LYS A 74 -2.82 -8.81 5.07
C LYS A 74 -4.16 -9.52 5.27
N ALA A 75 -4.76 -10.02 4.19
CA ALA A 75 -5.98 -10.82 4.23
C ALA A 75 -5.77 -12.08 5.09
N LYS A 76 -4.64 -12.78 4.90
CA LYS A 76 -4.28 -13.96 5.70
C LYS A 76 -4.16 -13.63 7.19
N GLN A 77 -3.45 -12.56 7.53
CA GLN A 77 -3.31 -12.13 8.93
C GLN A 77 -4.67 -11.85 9.57
N PHE A 78 -5.55 -11.14 8.86
CA PHE A 78 -6.89 -10.85 9.33
C PHE A 78 -7.74 -12.10 9.55
N ILE A 79 -7.84 -12.98 8.54
CA ILE A 79 -8.67 -14.19 8.62
C ILE A 79 -8.18 -15.08 9.77
N MET A 80 -6.86 -15.27 9.91
CA MET A 80 -6.31 -16.06 11.01
C MET A 80 -6.62 -15.46 12.39
N ALA A 81 -6.51 -14.14 12.55
CA ALA A 81 -6.82 -13.48 13.83
C ALA A 81 -8.32 -13.54 14.15
N SER A 82 -9.16 -13.15 13.20
CA SER A 82 -10.62 -13.09 13.37
C SER A 82 -11.24 -14.45 13.58
N TYR A 83 -10.90 -15.45 12.76
CA TYR A 83 -11.50 -16.79 12.87
C TYR A 83 -11.05 -17.52 14.13
N ARG A 84 -9.85 -17.21 14.65
CA ARG A 84 -9.40 -17.73 15.95
C ARG A 84 -10.22 -17.16 17.10
N GLU A 85 -10.48 -15.85 17.10
CA GLU A 85 -11.30 -15.20 18.13
C GLU A 85 -12.79 -15.59 18.04
N LEU A 86 -13.29 -15.86 16.84
CA LEU A 86 -14.64 -16.38 16.60
C LEU A 86 -14.78 -17.89 16.89
N GLY A 87 -13.70 -18.59 17.21
CA GLY A 87 -13.72 -20.02 17.53
C GLY A 87 -13.98 -20.95 16.33
N LYS A 88 -13.66 -20.50 15.11
CA LYS A 88 -13.80 -21.32 13.88
C LYS A 88 -12.71 -22.37 13.80
N SER A 89 -12.97 -23.45 13.04
CA SER A 89 -11.99 -24.53 12.84
C SER A 89 -10.86 -24.12 11.88
N GLU A 90 -9.68 -24.73 12.03
CA GLU A 90 -8.56 -24.51 11.10
C GLU A 90 -8.89 -24.91 9.66
N GLN A 91 -9.77 -25.92 9.48
CA GLN A 91 -10.22 -26.35 8.17
C GLN A 91 -11.04 -25.24 7.48
N GLU A 92 -11.93 -24.58 8.22
CA GLU A 92 -12.73 -23.45 7.72
C GLU A 92 -11.84 -22.25 7.37
N MET A 93 -10.85 -21.94 8.21
CA MET A 93 -9.85 -20.91 7.91
C MET A 93 -9.10 -21.20 6.62
N ARG A 94 -8.59 -22.42 6.45
CA ARG A 94 -7.83 -22.81 5.26
C ARG A 94 -8.69 -22.78 4.00
N ARG A 95 -9.94 -23.22 4.09
CA ARG A 95 -10.91 -23.13 3.00
C ARG A 95 -11.11 -21.67 2.59
N ARG A 96 -11.40 -20.78 3.55
CA ARG A 96 -11.62 -19.36 3.27
C ARG A 96 -10.40 -18.68 2.65
N LEU A 97 -9.20 -19.00 3.12
CA LEU A 97 -7.95 -18.48 2.54
C LEU A 97 -7.75 -18.92 1.08
N ASN A 98 -8.15 -20.14 0.73
CA ASN A 98 -8.09 -20.62 -0.65
C ASN A 98 -9.11 -19.90 -1.54
N GLU A 99 -10.32 -19.66 -1.04
CA GLU A 99 -11.35 -18.87 -1.75
C GLU A 99 -10.86 -17.44 -2.02
N ILE A 100 -10.29 -16.77 -1.00
CA ILE A 100 -9.73 -15.42 -1.14
C ILE A 100 -8.60 -15.40 -2.17
N ARG A 101 -7.68 -16.37 -2.11
CA ARG A 101 -6.60 -16.46 -3.09
C ARG A 101 -7.14 -16.53 -4.51
N TRP A 102 -8.13 -17.38 -4.75
CA TRP A 102 -8.76 -17.52 -6.06
C TRP A 102 -9.45 -16.22 -6.50
N GLU A 103 -10.17 -15.53 -5.59
CA GLU A 103 -10.85 -14.28 -5.91
C GLU A 103 -9.87 -13.15 -6.28
N VAL A 104 -8.73 -13.06 -5.56
CA VAL A 104 -7.67 -12.09 -5.83
C VAL A 104 -7.02 -12.37 -7.18
N GLU A 105 -6.72 -13.62 -7.50
CA GLU A 105 -6.14 -14.01 -8.80
C GLU A 105 -7.07 -13.66 -9.98
N GLN A 106 -8.39 -13.72 -9.80
CA GLN A 106 -9.35 -13.45 -10.87
C GLN A 106 -9.76 -11.98 -10.99
N THR A 107 -9.88 -11.26 -9.86
CA THR A 107 -10.49 -9.92 -9.82
C THR A 107 -9.54 -8.82 -9.34
N GLY A 108 -8.35 -9.19 -8.86
CA GLY A 108 -7.39 -8.28 -8.20
C GLY A 108 -7.79 -7.89 -6.78
N THR A 109 -8.92 -8.39 -6.26
CA THR A 109 -9.39 -8.11 -4.90
C THR A 109 -10.24 -9.24 -4.35
N TYR A 110 -10.79 -9.10 -3.15
CA TYR A 110 -11.72 -10.08 -2.60
C TYR A 110 -12.85 -9.41 -1.82
N ARG A 111 -13.97 -10.11 -1.67
CA ARG A 111 -15.13 -9.62 -0.93
C ARG A 111 -15.27 -10.30 0.43
N HIS A 112 -15.36 -9.47 1.46
CA HIS A 112 -15.63 -9.93 2.81
C HIS A 112 -17.06 -10.47 3.00
N THR A 113 -17.21 -11.45 3.88
CA THR A 113 -18.53 -11.86 4.40
C THR A 113 -19.06 -10.82 5.38
N TYR A 114 -20.37 -10.85 5.68
CA TYR A 114 -20.94 -9.96 6.68
C TYR A 114 -20.36 -10.21 8.09
N GLU A 115 -20.12 -11.48 8.45
CA GLU A 115 -19.49 -11.86 9.73
C GLU A 115 -18.08 -11.24 9.84
N GLU A 116 -17.28 -11.37 8.78
CA GLU A 116 -15.95 -10.76 8.68
C GLU A 116 -15.99 -9.24 8.81
N LEU A 117 -16.92 -8.57 8.13
CA LEU A 117 -17.06 -7.11 8.21
C LEU A 117 -17.48 -6.63 9.59
N SER A 118 -18.49 -7.29 10.17
CA SER A 118 -18.99 -6.96 11.49
C SER A 118 -17.88 -7.11 12.53
N TYR A 119 -17.15 -8.24 12.46
CA TYR A 119 -16.01 -8.48 13.33
C TYR A 119 -14.86 -7.51 13.09
N GLY A 120 -14.51 -7.24 11.83
CA GLY A 120 -13.45 -6.31 11.44
C GLY A 120 -13.71 -4.90 11.92
N ALA A 121 -14.95 -4.40 11.81
CA ALA A 121 -15.34 -3.09 12.32
C ALA A 121 -15.23 -3.01 13.86
N LYS A 122 -15.67 -4.05 14.57
CA LYS A 122 -15.52 -4.18 16.02
C LYS A 122 -14.05 -4.21 16.45
N MET A 123 -13.22 -4.97 15.73
CA MET A 123 -11.78 -5.08 15.97
C MET A 123 -11.07 -3.75 15.71
N ALA A 124 -11.43 -3.01 14.66
CA ALA A 124 -10.90 -1.69 14.36
C ALA A 124 -11.21 -0.69 15.50
N TRP A 125 -12.44 -0.70 16.03
CA TRP A 125 -12.79 0.13 17.19
C TRP A 125 -12.00 -0.27 18.44
N ARG A 126 -11.93 -1.58 18.75
CA ARG A 126 -11.14 -2.11 19.87
C ARG A 126 -9.68 -1.68 19.82
N HIS A 127 -9.08 -1.65 18.63
CA HIS A 127 -7.67 -1.31 18.47
C HIS A 127 -7.41 0.19 18.27
N SER A 128 -8.45 1.04 18.25
CA SER A 128 -8.27 2.49 18.15
C SER A 128 -7.65 3.06 19.42
N ASN A 129 -6.33 3.30 19.40
CA ASN A 129 -5.55 3.78 20.54
C ASN A 129 -6.00 5.16 21.05
N ARG A 130 -6.72 5.94 20.25
CA ARG A 130 -7.24 7.26 20.60
C ARG A 130 -8.67 7.23 21.18
N CYS A 131 -9.32 6.07 21.23
CA CYS A 131 -10.67 5.94 21.75
C CYS A 131 -10.66 5.52 23.23
N ILE A 132 -11.27 6.33 24.10
CA ILE A 132 -11.45 5.98 25.52
C ILE A 132 -12.56 4.94 25.72
N GLY A 133 -13.65 5.02 24.94
CA GLY A 133 -14.87 4.22 25.06
C GLY A 133 -14.77 2.80 24.50
N ARG A 134 -13.61 2.15 24.55
CA ARG A 134 -13.39 0.83 23.95
C ARG A 134 -14.06 -0.32 24.70
N LEU A 135 -14.57 -0.10 25.91
CA LEU A 135 -15.17 -1.15 26.74
C LEU A 135 -16.34 -1.87 26.03
N PHE A 136 -17.13 -1.12 25.25
CA PHE A 136 -18.34 -1.61 24.59
C PHE A 136 -18.12 -2.06 23.14
N TRP A 137 -16.86 -2.30 22.74
CA TRP A 137 -16.50 -2.56 21.34
C TRP A 137 -17.29 -3.71 20.70
N GLN A 138 -17.63 -4.75 21.47
CA GLN A 138 -18.38 -5.92 21.00
C GLN A 138 -19.85 -5.61 20.65
N SER A 139 -20.41 -4.57 21.28
CA SER A 139 -21.80 -4.16 21.12
C SER A 139 -22.04 -3.25 19.90
N LEU A 140 -20.99 -2.95 19.12
CA LEU A 140 -21.13 -2.16 17.91
C LEU A 140 -22.14 -2.80 16.95
N HIS A 141 -23.18 -2.05 16.61
CA HIS A 141 -24.11 -2.42 15.56
C HIS A 141 -23.52 -1.97 14.22
N VAL A 142 -23.28 -2.94 13.32
CA VAL A 142 -22.67 -2.70 12.02
C VAL A 142 -23.76 -2.77 10.95
N ILE A 143 -23.86 -1.72 10.15
CA ILE A 143 -24.78 -1.63 9.01
C ILE A 143 -23.96 -1.88 7.74
N ASP A 144 -24.36 -2.87 6.94
CA ASP A 144 -23.72 -3.16 5.66
C ASP A 144 -24.41 -2.37 4.55
N ALA A 145 -23.72 -1.37 4.02
CA ALA A 145 -24.18 -0.50 2.95
C ALA A 145 -23.29 -0.60 1.70
N ARG A 146 -22.60 -1.74 1.48
CA ARG A 146 -21.70 -1.91 0.32
C ARG A 146 -22.40 -1.87 -1.03
N GLU A 147 -23.68 -2.22 -1.06
CA GLU A 147 -24.52 -2.15 -2.26
C GLU A 147 -25.15 -0.77 -2.46
N ALA A 148 -24.84 0.20 -1.59
CA ALA A 148 -25.33 1.56 -1.75
C ALA A 148 -24.74 2.16 -3.03
N VAL A 149 -25.60 2.32 -4.02
CA VAL A 149 -25.30 3.05 -5.25
C VAL A 149 -25.76 4.50 -5.09
N THR A 150 -25.08 5.44 -5.72
CA THR A 150 -25.49 6.84 -5.69
C THR A 150 -26.82 7.00 -6.41
N VAL A 151 -27.72 7.81 -5.82
CA VAL A 151 -28.94 8.24 -6.50
C VAL A 151 -28.54 9.16 -7.66
N ALA A 152 -28.90 8.75 -8.88
CA ALA A 152 -28.86 9.51 -10.14
C ALA A 152 -27.71 10.54 -10.28
N GLY A 153 -26.54 10.11 -10.78
CA GLY A 153 -25.55 10.99 -11.42
C GLY A 153 -24.53 11.70 -10.51
N ARG A 154 -24.48 11.41 -9.20
CA ARG A 154 -23.42 11.94 -8.33
C ARG A 154 -22.22 11.00 -8.29
N HIS A 155 -21.03 11.52 -8.60
CA HIS A 155 -19.75 10.83 -8.41
C HIS A 155 -19.41 10.72 -6.92
N VAL A 156 -18.83 9.60 -6.51
CA VAL A 156 -18.39 9.39 -5.12
C VAL A 156 -17.00 10.01 -4.95
N THR A 157 -16.90 11.03 -4.11
CA THR A 157 -15.62 11.65 -3.73
C THR A 157 -15.32 11.41 -2.25
N GLY A 158 -14.04 11.39 -1.88
CA GLY A 158 -13.60 11.26 -0.49
C GLY A 158 -12.09 11.01 -0.36
N ASP A 159 -11.52 11.46 0.76
CA ASP A 159 -10.13 11.15 1.11
C ASP A 159 -10.03 9.67 1.48
N TRP A 160 -9.32 8.89 0.67
CA TRP A 160 -9.12 7.47 0.90
C TRP A 160 -8.58 7.18 2.30
N THR A 161 -7.66 8.01 2.81
CA THR A 161 -7.04 7.87 4.14
C THR A 161 -8.07 7.91 5.27
N TRP A 162 -9.19 8.61 5.07
CA TRP A 162 -10.26 8.71 6.06
C TRP A 162 -11.24 7.54 5.97
N LEU A 163 -11.32 6.87 4.82
CA LEU A 163 -12.24 5.76 4.55
C LEU A 163 -11.70 4.40 5.01
N ILE A 164 -10.39 4.23 5.03
CA ILE A 164 -9.73 3.01 5.54
C ILE A 164 -9.38 3.14 7.03
N PRO A 165 -9.67 2.11 7.85
CA PRO A 165 -9.30 2.13 9.25
C PRO A 165 -7.77 2.13 9.40
N PRO A 166 -7.22 2.92 10.35
CA PRO A 166 -5.78 3.04 10.55
C PRO A 166 -5.11 1.73 11.00
N LEU A 167 -5.92 0.80 11.51
CA LEU A 167 -5.51 -0.57 11.81
C LEU A 167 -6.32 -1.51 10.95
N SER A 168 -5.63 -2.45 10.32
CA SER A 168 -6.23 -3.41 9.39
C SER A 168 -6.88 -2.75 8.17
N PRO A 169 -6.23 -1.81 7.45
CA PRO A 169 -6.87 -1.14 6.31
C PRO A 169 -7.33 -2.15 5.23
N ALA A 170 -6.55 -3.22 5.04
CA ALA A 170 -6.86 -4.36 4.16
C ALA A 170 -8.07 -5.22 4.56
N THR A 171 -8.71 -4.95 5.71
CA THR A 171 -9.96 -5.62 6.09
C THR A 171 -11.18 -4.89 5.58
N THR A 172 -10.98 -3.83 4.81
CA THR A 172 -12.05 -3.12 4.11
C THR A 172 -11.88 -3.30 2.61
N HIS A 173 -13.00 -3.54 1.92
CA HIS A 173 -13.06 -3.64 0.46
C HIS A 173 -12.61 -2.37 -0.28
N ILE A 174 -12.50 -1.24 0.45
CA ILE A 174 -12.02 0.06 -0.04
C ILE A 174 -10.49 0.08 -0.13
N PHE A 175 -9.77 -0.82 0.53
CA PHE A 175 -8.31 -0.79 0.61
C PHE A 175 -7.59 -0.81 -0.75
N HIS A 176 -8.19 -1.41 -1.77
CA HIS A 176 -7.59 -1.49 -3.11
C HIS A 176 -8.13 -0.45 -4.09
N ARG A 177 -9.04 0.41 -3.64
CA ARG A 177 -9.71 1.39 -4.49
C ARG A 177 -9.13 2.77 -4.23
N THR A 178 -8.87 3.52 -5.29
CA THR A 178 -8.63 4.96 -5.19
C THR A 178 -9.96 5.70 -5.27
N TYR A 179 -10.08 6.78 -4.49
CA TYR A 179 -11.24 7.66 -4.53
C TYR A 179 -10.76 9.05 -4.98
N ASP A 180 -11.61 9.72 -5.77
CA ASP A 180 -11.39 11.12 -6.12
C ASP A 180 -11.54 11.97 -4.84
N ASN A 181 -10.50 12.68 -4.43
CA ASN A 181 -10.53 13.53 -3.23
C ASN A 181 -11.04 14.95 -3.52
N THR A 182 -11.77 15.13 -4.61
CA THR A 182 -12.40 16.42 -4.94
C THR A 182 -13.45 16.77 -3.89
N THR A 183 -13.24 17.91 -3.23
CA THR A 183 -14.19 18.45 -2.26
C THR A 183 -15.37 19.09 -2.99
N MET A 184 -16.56 18.54 -2.79
CA MET A 184 -17.81 19.03 -3.37
C MET A 184 -18.56 19.91 -2.37
N LEU A 185 -19.10 21.05 -2.82
CA LEU A 185 -19.97 21.91 -2.01
C LEU A 185 -21.46 21.52 -2.16
N PRO A 186 -22.31 21.78 -1.15
CA PRO A 186 -21.98 22.33 0.17
C PRO A 186 -21.31 21.28 1.08
N ASN A 187 -20.22 21.65 1.76
CA ASN A 187 -19.50 20.80 2.70
C ASN A 187 -19.38 21.47 4.07
N PHE A 188 -19.19 20.66 5.11
CA PHE A 188 -18.91 21.14 6.47
C PHE A 188 -17.41 21.33 6.65
N PHE A 189 -16.96 22.58 6.64
CA PHE A 189 -15.57 22.93 6.94
C PHE A 189 -15.41 23.33 8.40
N TYR A 190 -14.23 23.05 8.95
CA TYR A 190 -13.85 23.61 10.25
C TYR A 190 -13.85 25.13 10.16
N GLN A 191 -14.51 25.76 11.12
CA GLN A 191 -14.48 27.21 11.30
C GLN A 191 -13.29 27.59 12.20
N ASP A 192 -12.77 28.79 11.99
CA ASP A 192 -11.76 29.34 12.88
C ASP A 192 -12.30 29.45 14.32
N ARG A 193 -11.42 29.21 15.29
CA ARG A 193 -11.80 29.24 16.70
C ARG A 193 -12.20 30.66 17.08
N PRO A 194 -13.43 30.89 17.59
CA PRO A 194 -13.92 32.24 17.86
C PRO A 194 -13.17 32.98 18.99
N TYR A 195 -12.37 32.26 19.79
CA TYR A 195 -11.66 32.80 20.95
C TYR A 195 -10.16 33.04 20.72
N GLU A 196 -9.60 32.63 19.58
CA GLU A 196 -8.25 33.00 19.19
C GLU A 196 -8.29 34.42 18.60
N ARG A 197 -8.49 35.43 19.46
CA ARG A 197 -8.28 36.84 19.06
C ARG A 197 -6.86 36.99 18.54
N GLN A 198 -6.72 37.61 17.37
CA GLN A 198 -5.42 38.01 16.82
C GLN A 198 -4.69 38.86 17.88
N ARG A 199 -3.66 38.29 18.52
CA ARG A 199 -2.72 39.07 19.34
C ARG A 199 -1.97 39.99 18.39
N GLY A 200 -2.41 41.23 18.20
CA GLY A 200 -1.65 42.14 17.34
C GLY A 200 -2.27 43.48 16.96
N GLU A 201 -3.34 43.96 17.58
CA GLU A 201 -3.78 45.35 17.39
C GLU A 201 -3.89 46.03 18.77
N GLU A 202 -2.73 46.44 19.30
CA GLU A 202 -2.65 47.50 20.31
C GLU A 202 -2.67 48.84 19.57
N GLN A 203 -3.63 49.70 19.97
CA GLN A 203 -3.85 51.07 19.47
C GLN A 203 -2.84 52.06 20.04
#